data_AF-A0A3C0MWQ2-F1
#
_entry.id   AF-A0A3C0MWQ2-F1
#
_cell.length_a   1.000
_cell.length_b   1.000
_cell.length_c   1.000
_cell.angle_alpha   90.00
_cell.angle_beta   90.00
_cell.angle_gamma   90.00
#
_symmetry.space_group_name_H-M   'P 1'
#
loop_
_entity.id
_entity.type
_entity.pdbx_description
1 polymer ?
#
loop_
_entity_poly.entity_id
_entity_poly.type
_entity_poly.pdbx_seq_one_letter_code
_entity_poly.pdbx_strand_id
1 'polypeptide(L)' 'MIRNLTIAIIMFISTMGPSIIIATVGFAAVKALGRNPAAAPKILVALMFAFLFAEGIAVIALIMVYNLFK' A
#
# COMPACT_ATOMS: atom_id res chain seq x y z
N MET A 1 -4.02 -7.19 -28.30
CA MET A 1 -4.67 -7.94 -27.21
C MET A 1 -3.67 -8.35 -26.12
N ILE A 2 -2.59 -9.05 -26.45
CA ILE A 2 -1.57 -9.51 -25.48
C ILE A 2 -0.96 -8.36 -24.66
N ARG A 3 -0.62 -7.22 -25.29
CA ARG A 3 -0.06 -6.04 -24.60
C ARG A 3 -0.92 -5.55 -23.43
N ASN A 4 -2.23 -5.45 -23.62
CA ASN A 4 -3.15 -4.95 -22.60
C ASN A 4 -3.25 -5.94 -21.42
N LEU A 5 -3.19 -7.24 -21.70
CA LEU A 5 -3.16 -8.28 -20.67
C LEU A 5 -1.86 -8.22 -19.85
N THR A 6 -0.71 -8.01 -20.51
CA THR A 6 0.58 -7.83 -19.84
C THR A 6 0.56 -6.62 -18.91
N ILE A 7 0.02 -5.48 -19.36
CA ILE A 7 -0.10 -4.27 -18.54
C ILE A 7 -1.00 -4.54 -17.32
N ALA A 8 -2.14 -5.19 -17.52
CA ALA A 8 -3.07 -5.50 -16.42
C ALA A 8 -2.41 -6.39 -15.34
N ILE A 9 -1.65 -7.42 -15.75
CA ILE A 9 -0.95 -8.31 -14.83
C ILE A 9 0.14 -7.56 -14.06
N ILE A 10 0.96 -6.75 -14.75
CA ILE A 10 2.03 -5.98 -14.10
C ILE A 10 1.45 -4.97 -13.11
N MET A 11 0.38 -4.27 -13.49
CA MET A 11 -0.34 -3.35 -12.60
C MET A 11 -0.82 -4.07 -11.34
N PHE A 12 -1.45 -5.24 -11.49
CA PHE A 12 -1.93 -6.03 -10.36
C PHE A 12 -0.79 -6.46 -9.44
N ILE A 13 0.29 -7.03 -9.97
CA ILE A 13 1.45 -7.46 -9.17
C ILE A 13 2.09 -6.26 -8.46
N SER A 14 2.18 -5.10 -9.12
CA SER A 14 2.79 -3.90 -8.54
C SER A 14 2.01 -3.34 -7.34
N THR A 15 0.69 -3.46 -7.32
CA THR A 15 -0.16 -2.95 -6.24
C THR A 15 -0.41 -3.96 -5.12
N MET A 16 -0.18 -5.25 -5.37
CA MET A 16 -0.34 -6.31 -4.35
C MET A 16 0.56 -6.10 -3.13
N GLY A 17 1.84 -5.78 -3.32
CA GLY A 17 2.79 -5.57 -2.21
C GLY A 17 2.34 -4.48 -1.24
N PRO A 18 2.10 -3.24 -1.72
CA PRO A 18 1.58 -2.14 -0.90
C PRO A 18 0.25 -2.49 -0.22
N SER A 19 -0.67 -3.17 -0.92
CA SER A 19 -1.97 -3.58 -0.36
C SER A 19 -1.83 -4.52 0.84
N ILE A 20 -0.90 -5.48 0.78
CA ILE A 20 -0.63 -6.41 1.88
C ILE A 20 -0.06 -5.66 3.09
N ILE A 21 0.86 -4.72 2.87
CA ILE A 21 1.44 -3.91 3.95
C ILE A 21 0.33 -3.08 4.62
N ILE A 22 -0.51 -2.42 3.83
CA ILE A 22 -1.62 -1.61 4.34
C ILE A 22 -2.59 -2.47 5.16
N ALA A 23 -2.97 -3.64 4.65
CA ALA A 23 -3.89 -4.55 5.34
C ALA A 23 -3.32 -5.05 6.67
N THR A 24 -2.05 -5.48 6.68
CA THR A 24 -1.40 -6.01 7.89
C THR A 24 -1.18 -4.95 8.96
N VAL A 25 -0.72 -3.76 8.56
CA VAL A 25 -0.51 -2.62 9.47
C VAL A 25 -1.83 -2.10 10.00
N GLY A 26 -2.85 -1.95 9.15
CA GLY A 26 -4.20 -1.54 9.56
C GLY A 26 -4.82 -2.52 10.57
N PHE A 27 -4.71 -3.83 10.31
CA PHE A 27 -5.19 -4.86 11.23
C PHE A 27 -4.48 -4.79 12.59
N ALA A 28 -3.15 -4.66 12.59
CA ALA A 28 -2.36 -4.53 13.82
C ALA A 28 -2.73 -3.27 14.60
N ALA A 29 -2.95 -2.14 13.92
CA ALA A 29 -3.36 -0.89 14.54
C ALA A 29 -4.74 -0.99 15.20
N VAL A 30 -5.73 -1.59 14.52
CA VAL A 30 -7.07 -1.82 15.09
C VAL A 30 -6.99 -2.73 16.33
N LYS A 31 -6.20 -3.81 16.26
CA LYS A 31 -5.98 -4.71 17.40
C LYS A 31 -5.30 -4.00 18.58
N ALA A 32 -4.35 -3.10 18.32
CA ALA A 32 -3.68 -2.31 19.35
C ALA A 32 -4.62 -1.29 20.00
N LEU A 33 -5.43 -0.57 19.20
CA LEU A 33 -6.46 0.36 19.69
C LEU A 33 -7.48 -0.36 20.57
N GLY A 34 -7.93 -1.55 20.16
CA GLY A 34 -8.88 -2.35 20.94
C GLY A 34 -8.33 -2.75 22.31
N ARG A 35 -7.01 -2.84 22.49
CA ARG A 35 -6.36 -3.10 23.79
C ARG A 35 -6.11 -1.84 24.60
N ASN A 36 -5.86 -0.71 23.94
CA ASN A 36 -5.62 0.57 24.61
C ASN A 36 -6.09 1.76 23.74
N PRO A 37 -7.33 2.25 23.95
CA PRO A 37 -7.87 3.38 23.20
C PRO A 37 -7.07 4.68 23.37
N ALA A 38 -6.42 4.88 24.52
CA ALA A 38 -5.63 6.08 24.79
C ALA A 38 -4.36 6.18 23.93
N ALA A 39 -3.94 5.08 23.29
CA ALA A 39 -2.80 5.06 22.37
C ALA A 39 -3.14 5.56 20.96
N ALA A 40 -4.41 5.89 20.67
CA ALA A 40 -4.86 6.27 19.33
C ALA A 40 -4.04 7.40 18.66
N PRO A 41 -3.70 8.51 19.33
CA PRO A 41 -2.93 9.59 18.69
C PRO A 41 -1.55 9.14 18.22
N LYS A 42 -0.89 8.27 18.99
CA LYS A 42 0.46 7.74 18.67
C LYS A 42 0.39 6.74 17.51
N ILE A 43 -0.61 5.86 17.54
CA ILE A 43 -0.80 4.84 16.50
C ILE A 43 -1.20 5.49 15.17
N LEU A 44 -2.07 6.50 15.19
CA LEU A 44 -2.49 7.21 13.98
C LEU A 44 -1.31 7.84 13.24
N VAL A 45 -0.39 8.50 13.96
CA VAL A 45 0.81 9.10 13.37
C VAL A 45 1.67 8.02 12.71
N ALA A 46 1.95 6.93 13.41
CA ALA A 46 2.72 5.81 12.85
C ALA A 46 2.03 5.17 11.63
N LEU A 47 0.70 5.01 11.69
CA LEU A 47 -0.11 4.47 10.60
C LEU A 47 -0.03 5.35 9.34
N MET A 48 -0.17 6.67 9.50
CA MET A 48 -0.09 7.61 8.38
C MET A 48 1.26 7.51 7.68
N PHE A 49 2.37 7.48 8.42
CA PHE A 49 3.69 7.31 7.81
C PHE A 49 3.84 5.96 7.12
N ALA A 50 3.40 4.87 7.76
CA ALA A 50 3.47 3.53 7.16
C ALA A 50 2.72 3.45 5.83
N PHE A 51 1.50 4.00 5.77
CA PHE A 51 0.69 4.02 4.55
C PHE A 51 1.27 4.98 3.51
N LEU A 52 1.78 6.15 3.92
CA LEU A 52 2.42 7.09 3.02
C LEU A 52 3.63 6.47 2.32
N PHE A 53 4.49 5.73 3.05
CA PHE A 53 5.64 5.06 2.45
C PHE A 53 5.21 3.87 1.56
N ALA A 54 4.21 3.09 1.96
CA ALA A 54 3.69 1.99 1.16
C ALA A 54 3.09 2.49 -0.18
N GLU A 55 2.25 3.52 -0.12
CA GLU A 55 1.67 4.16 -1.31
C GLU A 55 2.74 4.89 -2.15
N GLY A 56 3.74 5.50 -1.52
CA GLY A 56 4.86 6.12 -2.24
C GLY A 56 5.58 5.13 -3.16
N ILE A 57 5.83 3.91 -2.66
CA ILE A 57 6.41 2.83 -3.48
C ILE A 57 5.45 2.40 -4.59
N ALA A 58 4.16 2.29 -4.29
CA ALA A 58 3.13 1.93 -5.27
C ALA A 58 3.09 2.92 -6.44
N VAL A 59 3.08 4.22 -6.13
CA VAL A 59 3.06 5.29 -7.13
C VAL A 59 4.32 5.27 -8.00
N ILE A 60 5.51 5.12 -7.41
CA ILE A 60 6.76 5.03 -8.17
C ILE A 60 6.71 3.82 -9.13
N ALA A 61 6.24 2.67 -8.64
CA ALA A 61 6.10 1.47 -9.48
C ALA A 61 5.12 1.70 -10.64
N LEU A 62 3.96 2.31 -10.40
CA LEU A 62 2.98 2.62 -11.43
C LEU A 62 3.54 3.60 -12.49
N ILE A 63 4.30 4.60 -12.07
CA ILE A 63 4.97 5.53 -13.00
C ILE A 63 6.01 4.80 -13.85
N MET A 64 6.78 3.87 -13.28
CA MET A 64 7.75 3.07 -14.02
C MET A 64 7.06 2.18 -15.05
N VAL A 65 5.94 1.54 -14.68
CA VAL A 65 5.12 0.74 -15.60
C VAL A 65 4.58 1.62 -16.73
N TYR A 66 4.02 2.78 -16.41
CA TYR A 66 3.53 3.72 -17.42
C TYR A 66 4.63 4.13 -18.41
N ASN A 67 5.84 4.45 -17.94
CA ASN A 67 6.96 4.81 -18.81
C ASN A 67 7.46 3.65 -19.67
N LEU A 68 7.36 2.40 -19.19
CA LEU A 68 7.78 1.22 -19.94
C LEU A 68 6.85 0.91 -21.12
N PHE A 69 5.56 1.29 -21.03
CA PHE A 69 4.54 0.96 -22.02
C PHE A 69 4.01 2.17 -22.81
N LYS A 70 4.60 3.35 -22.61
CA LYS A 70 4.38 4.54 -23.44
C LYS A 70 4.90 4.31 -24.86
#